data_AF-A0A8T4SQJ5-F1
#
_entry.id   AF-A0A8T4SQJ5-F1
#
_cell.length_a   1.000
_cell.length_b   1.000
_cell.length_c   1.000
_cell.angle_alpha   90.00
_cell.angle_beta   90.00
_cell.angle_gamma   90.00
#
_symmetry.space_group_name_H-M   'P 1'
#
loop_
_entity.id
_entity.type
_entity.pdbx_description
1 polymer ?
#
loop_
_entity_poly.entity_id
_entity_poly.type
_entity_poly.pdbx_seq_one_letter_code
_entity_poly.pdbx_strand_id
1 'polypeptide(L)'
;MRGVVLALGILFLTGLIFVTLKNPIPTGAAAVIPHACITDEDCGSVGCQPARCHETKKQCYCAEKKPAYFRFVVLPARDSFVVALYDPEAIEQTRDILKGETTLHIQGEIKRKSIAYNPPWSFYLDPDSVTFFTAAPSACDASIKFVEDNAYDFPEGAPWCPSQSVLVEEVNPKQQCQDGTLYGSCSYSKPAFCQFGKLLPACSLCGCPPGFLCGSDGNCR
;
A
#
# COMPACT_ATOMS: atom_id res chain seq x y z
N MET A 1 51.68 51.37 75.30
CA MET A 1 50.23 51.65 75.44
C MET A 1 49.52 50.74 74.44
N ARG A 2 49.03 49.57 74.86
CA ARG A 2 47.63 49.26 75.22
C ARG A 2 46.61 49.57 74.10
N GLY A 3 45.92 48.52 73.61
CA GLY A 3 44.66 48.56 72.82
C GLY A 3 44.74 47.86 71.44
N VAL A 4 44.39 46.59 71.14
CA VAL A 4 43.25 45.67 71.46
C VAL A 4 42.02 46.01 70.58
N VAL A 5 41.71 45.24 69.50
CA VAL A 5 40.56 44.27 69.33
C VAL A 5 39.61 44.74 68.19
N LEU A 6 38.90 43.97 67.34
CA LEU A 6 38.69 42.55 67.00
C LEU A 6 37.95 42.51 65.62
N ALA A 7 38.11 41.38 64.90
CA ALA A 7 37.15 40.53 64.12
C ALA A 7 35.98 41.15 63.30
N LEU A 8 35.56 40.62 62.13
CA LEU A 8 34.91 39.33 61.78
C LEU A 8 34.76 39.29 60.22
N GLY A 9 35.00 38.21 59.45
CA GLY A 9 34.20 36.98 59.26
C GLY A 9 34.46 36.51 57.80
N ILE A 10 34.94 35.30 57.49
CA ILE A 10 34.30 33.96 57.39
C ILE A 10 33.11 33.89 56.42
N LEU A 11 33.26 33.12 55.32
CA LEU A 11 32.33 32.09 54.76
C LEU A 11 32.92 31.60 53.41
N PHE A 12 33.65 30.48 53.32
CA PHE A 12 33.21 29.08 53.14
C PHE A 12 32.18 28.81 52.03
N LEU A 13 32.61 28.09 50.98
CA LEU A 13 31.87 27.10 50.17
C LEU A 13 32.89 26.42 49.21
N THR A 14 33.64 25.41 49.66
CA THR A 14 33.36 23.96 49.58
C THR A 14 32.91 23.44 48.21
N GLY A 15 33.80 22.72 47.53
CA GLY A 15 33.48 21.81 46.44
C GLY A 15 34.51 20.68 46.40
N LEU A 16 34.41 19.74 47.35
CA LEU A 16 35.21 18.51 47.39
C LEU A 16 34.79 17.58 46.25
N ILE A 17 35.79 17.06 45.54
CA ILE A 17 35.69 15.97 44.58
C ILE A 17 35.43 14.67 45.35
N PHE A 18 34.23 14.10 45.22
CA PHE A 18 33.95 12.73 45.65
C PHE A 18 34.06 11.79 44.45
N VAL A 19 35.14 11.01 44.42
CA VAL A 19 35.24 9.76 43.65
C VAL A 19 34.54 8.68 44.47
N THR A 20 33.43 8.15 43.97
CA THR A 20 32.90 6.85 44.41
C THR A 20 32.88 5.88 43.24
N LEU A 21 33.87 4.99 43.24
CA LEU A 21 33.87 3.74 42.50
C LEU A 21 32.80 2.81 43.08
N LYS A 22 31.94 2.28 42.19
CA LYS A 22 31.29 0.95 42.18
C LYS A 22 29.81 1.06 41.80
N ASN A 23 29.55 1.01 40.49
CA ASN A 23 28.37 0.29 40.02
C ASN A 23 28.84 -1.11 39.63
N PRO A 24 28.26 -2.18 40.19
CA PRO A 24 28.59 -3.53 39.77
C PRO A 24 28.20 -3.73 38.31
N ILE A 25 29.11 -4.30 37.54
CA ILE A 25 28.85 -4.87 36.23
C ILE A 25 27.76 -5.94 36.43
N PRO A 26 26.60 -5.87 35.73
CA PRO A 26 25.72 -7.02 35.66
C PRO A 26 26.42 -8.10 34.83
N THR A 27 27.11 -9.00 35.52
CA THR A 27 27.53 -10.29 34.99
C THR A 27 26.27 -11.14 34.78
N GLY A 28 26.04 -11.58 33.54
CA GLY A 28 25.22 -12.76 33.29
C GLY A 28 23.73 -12.53 33.08
N ALA A 29 23.38 -11.84 32.00
CA ALA A 29 22.33 -12.29 31.12
C ALA A 29 22.67 -11.71 29.75
N ALA A 30 22.99 -12.56 28.77
CA ALA A 30 22.83 -12.13 27.39
C ALA A 30 21.38 -11.64 27.31
N ALA A 31 21.17 -10.34 27.08
CA ALA A 31 19.86 -9.86 26.73
C ALA A 31 19.48 -10.60 25.46
N VAL A 32 18.70 -11.67 25.59
CA VAL A 32 18.05 -12.31 24.45
C VAL A 32 17.12 -11.23 23.94
N ILE A 33 17.60 -10.45 22.98
CA ILE A 33 16.75 -9.52 22.23
C ILE A 33 15.68 -10.43 21.64
N PRO A 34 14.39 -10.28 22.00
CA PRO A 34 13.39 -11.35 21.83
C PRO A 34 13.07 -11.73 20.38
N HIS A 35 13.85 -11.28 19.40
CA HIS A 35 13.60 -11.43 17.97
C HIS A 35 14.92 -11.38 17.15
N ALA A 36 16.02 -11.98 17.60
CA ALA A 36 17.23 -12.10 16.76
C ALA A 36 17.07 -13.22 15.71
N CYS A 37 17.64 -13.05 14.52
CA CYS A 37 17.48 -14.00 13.40
C CYS A 37 18.71 -14.05 12.50
N ILE A 38 18.85 -15.14 11.75
CA ILE A 38 19.83 -15.33 10.67
C ILE A 38 19.09 -15.46 9.33
N THR A 39 17.93 -16.12 9.35
CA THR A 39 17.07 -16.45 8.20
C THR A 39 15.60 -16.10 8.49
N ASP A 40 14.75 -16.11 7.46
CA ASP A 40 13.32 -15.80 7.62
C ASP A 40 12.59 -16.87 8.46
N GLU A 41 13.04 -18.13 8.43
CA GLU A 41 12.45 -19.21 9.25
C GLU A 41 12.58 -18.96 10.77
N ASP A 42 13.61 -18.22 11.18
CA ASP A 42 13.84 -17.86 12.59
C ASP A 42 12.75 -16.92 13.14
N CYS A 43 11.96 -16.31 12.26
CA CYS A 43 10.97 -15.29 12.60
C CYS A 43 9.53 -15.81 12.73
N GLY A 44 9.31 -17.14 12.65
CA GLY A 44 7.98 -17.74 12.71
C GLY A 44 7.19 -17.54 14.01
N SER A 45 7.83 -17.05 15.08
CA SER A 45 7.18 -16.72 16.37
C SER A 45 6.80 -15.25 16.52
N VAL A 46 7.17 -14.40 15.57
CA VAL A 46 6.73 -13.00 15.53
C VAL A 46 5.25 -12.99 15.15
N GLY A 47 4.41 -12.23 15.86
CA GLY A 47 2.95 -12.19 15.68
C GLY A 47 2.44 -11.56 14.37
N CYS A 48 3.16 -11.73 13.26
CA CYS A 48 2.83 -11.21 11.94
C CYS A 48 3.38 -12.13 10.84
N GLN A 49 2.74 -12.13 9.68
CA GLN A 49 3.16 -12.93 8.52
C GLN A 49 3.10 -12.08 7.23
N PRO A 50 4.16 -12.01 6.40
CA PRO A 50 5.45 -12.67 6.60
C PRO A 50 6.33 -11.93 7.62
N ALA A 51 6.82 -12.66 8.61
CA ALA A 51 7.93 -12.20 9.41
C ALA A 51 9.23 -12.45 8.63
N ARG A 52 10.14 -11.48 8.61
CA ARG A 52 11.42 -11.59 7.90
C ARG A 52 12.58 -11.21 8.78
N CYS A 53 13.74 -11.73 8.44
CA CYS A 53 14.98 -11.36 9.07
C CYS A 53 15.64 -10.17 8.39
N HIS A 54 15.94 -9.11 9.15
CA HIS A 54 16.66 -7.96 8.60
C HIS A 54 18.14 -8.31 8.43
N GLU A 55 18.63 -8.34 7.19
CA GLU A 55 19.98 -8.85 6.84
C GLU A 55 21.13 -8.22 7.65
N THR A 56 21.10 -6.89 7.83
CA THR A 56 22.15 -6.16 8.56
C THR A 56 21.91 -6.02 10.07
N LYS A 57 20.66 -5.96 10.51
CA LYS A 57 20.30 -5.79 11.93
C LYS A 57 20.15 -7.11 12.67
N LYS A 58 20.08 -8.24 11.96
CA LYS A 58 19.88 -9.59 12.50
C LYS A 58 18.69 -9.65 13.46
N GLN A 59 17.63 -8.93 13.10
CA GLN A 59 16.44 -8.78 13.90
C GLN A 59 15.21 -9.07 13.04
N CYS A 60 14.30 -9.87 13.58
CA CYS A 60 13.02 -10.10 12.94
C CYS A 60 12.20 -8.82 12.93
N TYR A 61 11.55 -8.59 11.81
CA TYR A 61 10.60 -7.53 11.64
C TYR A 61 9.38 -8.07 10.92
N CYS A 62 8.24 -7.45 11.19
CA CYS A 62 7.09 -7.63 10.32
C CYS A 62 7.44 -6.97 8.99
N ALA A 63 7.70 -7.79 7.97
CA ALA A 63 7.82 -7.23 6.65
C ALA A 63 6.48 -6.58 6.33
N GLU A 64 6.52 -5.30 5.94
CA GLU A 64 5.33 -4.68 5.39
C GLU A 64 4.87 -5.57 4.23
N LYS A 65 3.64 -6.10 4.32
CA LYS A 65 2.96 -6.68 3.16
C LYS A 65 2.80 -5.54 2.15
N LYS A 66 3.80 -5.38 1.28
CA LYS A 66 3.73 -4.39 0.20
C LYS A 66 2.79 -4.96 -0.86
N PRO A 67 1.69 -4.26 -1.17
CA PRO A 67 0.81 -4.72 -2.21
C PRO A 67 1.53 -4.65 -3.56
N ALA A 68 1.36 -5.68 -4.38
CA ALA A 68 1.52 -5.56 -5.82
C ALA A 68 0.16 -5.27 -6.43
N TYR A 69 0.13 -4.49 -7.51
CA TYR A 69 -1.11 -4.10 -8.16
C TYR A 69 -1.13 -4.61 -9.58
N PHE A 70 -2.24 -5.19 -9.99
CA PHE A 70 -2.36 -5.78 -11.31
C PHE A 70 -3.59 -5.25 -12.00
N ARG A 71 -3.39 -4.81 -13.24
CA ARG A 71 -4.45 -4.31 -14.09
C ARG A 71 -4.98 -5.43 -14.95
N PHE A 72 -6.29 -5.55 -15.00
CA PHE A 72 -6.98 -6.34 -16.00
C PHE A 72 -8.04 -5.50 -16.72
N VAL A 73 -8.47 -5.99 -17.87
CA VAL A 73 -9.62 -5.44 -18.60
C VAL A 73 -10.69 -6.49 -18.76
N VAL A 74 -11.95 -6.08 -18.89
CA VAL A 74 -13.05 -7.01 -19.22
C VAL A 74 -13.52 -6.77 -20.65
N LEU A 75 -13.47 -7.82 -21.48
CA LEU A 75 -13.91 -7.76 -22.88
C LEU A 75 -15.45 -7.80 -22.99
N PRO A 76 -16.03 -7.23 -24.07
CA PRO A 76 -15.37 -6.49 -25.16
C PRO A 76 -15.16 -5.00 -24.87
N ALA A 77 -15.80 -4.45 -23.83
CA ALA A 77 -15.76 -3.01 -23.52
C ALA A 77 -14.35 -2.50 -23.21
N ARG A 78 -13.47 -3.39 -22.71
CA ARG A 78 -12.10 -3.08 -22.27
C ARG A 78 -12.05 -2.05 -21.14
N ASP A 79 -13.11 -1.99 -20.33
CA ASP A 79 -13.10 -1.28 -19.05
C ASP A 79 -11.94 -1.82 -18.21
N SER A 80 -11.20 -0.91 -17.57
CA SER A 80 -10.00 -1.23 -16.81
C SER A 80 -10.31 -1.34 -15.33
N PHE A 81 -9.72 -2.34 -14.67
CA PHE A 81 -9.81 -2.54 -13.23
C PHE A 81 -8.46 -2.96 -12.67
N VAL A 82 -8.15 -2.54 -11.45
CA VAL A 82 -6.92 -2.87 -10.75
C VAL A 82 -7.25 -3.62 -9.46
N VAL A 83 -6.53 -4.71 -9.21
CA VAL A 83 -6.55 -5.44 -7.93
C VAL A 83 -5.26 -5.20 -7.18
N ALA A 84 -5.34 -5.16 -5.85
CA ALA A 84 -4.19 -5.23 -4.97
C ALA A 84 -4.05 -6.68 -4.49
N LEU A 85 -2.84 -7.21 -4.51
CA LEU A 85 -2.50 -8.51 -3.96
C LEU A 85 -1.42 -8.35 -2.89
N TYR A 86 -1.57 -9.07 -1.79
CA TYR A 86 -0.62 -9.07 -0.68
C TYR A 86 0.04 -10.43 -0.45
N ASP A 87 -0.58 -11.51 -0.95
CA ASP A 87 -0.04 -12.86 -0.88
C ASP A 87 1.08 -13.05 -1.92
N PRO A 88 2.32 -13.34 -1.49
CA PRO A 88 3.44 -13.59 -2.41
C PRO A 88 3.16 -14.68 -3.46
N GLU A 89 2.41 -15.73 -3.10
CA GLU A 89 2.08 -16.81 -4.05
C GLU A 89 1.12 -16.32 -5.12
N ALA A 90 0.02 -15.66 -4.73
CA ALA A 90 -0.88 -15.02 -5.69
C ALA A 90 -0.17 -13.98 -6.59
N ILE A 91 0.79 -13.23 -6.04
CA ILE A 91 1.59 -12.25 -6.80
C ILE A 91 2.43 -12.95 -7.88
N GLU A 92 3.18 -13.99 -7.52
CA GLU A 92 4.00 -14.74 -8.49
C GLU A 92 3.12 -15.45 -9.53
N GLN A 93 2.01 -16.06 -9.12
CA GLN A 93 1.05 -16.65 -10.05
C GLN A 93 0.52 -15.62 -11.05
N THR A 94 0.22 -14.39 -10.59
CA THR A 94 -0.24 -13.31 -11.48
C THR A 94 0.83 -12.91 -12.51
N ARG A 95 2.10 -12.87 -12.09
CA ARG A 95 3.24 -12.58 -12.98
C ARG A 95 3.43 -13.68 -14.02
N ASP A 96 3.20 -14.93 -13.66
CA ASP A 96 3.27 -16.06 -14.61
C ASP A 96 2.12 -16.02 -15.62
N ILE A 97 0.89 -15.65 -15.19
CA ILE A 97 -0.23 -15.40 -16.11
C ILE A 97 0.15 -14.31 -17.12
N LEU A 98 0.77 -13.21 -16.68
CA LEU A 98 1.20 -12.11 -17.56
C LEU A 98 2.24 -12.50 -18.60
N LYS A 99 3.03 -13.55 -18.37
CA LYS A 99 3.97 -14.11 -19.37
C LYS A 99 3.26 -14.87 -20.50
N GLY A 100 1.94 -15.07 -20.39
CA GLY A 100 1.14 -15.79 -21.37
C GLY A 100 1.18 -17.31 -21.22
N GLU A 101 1.59 -17.80 -20.04
CA GLU A 101 1.73 -19.24 -19.77
C GLU A 101 0.37 -19.90 -19.45
N THR A 102 -0.63 -19.13 -19.02
CA THR A 102 -1.97 -19.64 -18.68
C THR A 102 -3.08 -18.63 -19.02
N THR A 103 -4.30 -19.12 -19.26
CA THR A 103 -5.52 -18.28 -19.39
C THR A 103 -6.37 -18.43 -18.15
N LEU A 104 -6.03 -17.64 -17.13
CA LEU A 104 -6.76 -17.59 -15.87
C LEU A 104 -7.51 -16.25 -15.76
N HIS A 105 -8.75 -16.33 -15.27
CA HIS A 105 -9.61 -15.19 -15.00
C HIS A 105 -9.55 -14.84 -13.51
N ILE A 106 -9.76 -13.55 -13.20
CA ILE A 106 -9.75 -13.04 -11.83
C ILE A 106 -11.15 -13.16 -11.23
N GLN A 107 -11.23 -13.57 -9.97
CA GLN A 107 -12.43 -13.45 -9.15
C GLN A 107 -12.10 -12.94 -7.74
N GLY A 108 -13.12 -12.51 -7.00
CA GLY A 108 -13.01 -12.15 -5.58
C GLY A 108 -14.32 -11.63 -5.01
N GLU A 109 -14.28 -11.16 -3.77
CA GLU A 109 -15.41 -10.53 -3.09
C GLU A 109 -15.42 -9.00 -3.29
N ILE A 110 -16.61 -8.44 -3.50
CA ILE A 110 -16.78 -6.99 -3.69
C ILE A 110 -16.70 -6.24 -2.36
N LYS A 111 -15.97 -5.12 -2.34
CA LYS A 111 -16.05 -4.07 -1.33
C LYS A 111 -16.58 -2.78 -1.93
N ARG A 112 -17.60 -2.17 -1.30
CA ARG A 112 -18.28 -0.96 -1.81
C ARG A 112 -17.62 0.30 -1.27
N LYS A 113 -16.61 0.79 -2.01
CA LYS A 113 -15.91 2.03 -1.72
C LYS A 113 -15.14 2.49 -2.95
N SER A 114 -15.13 3.78 -3.22
CA SER A 114 -14.17 4.38 -4.17
C SER A 114 -12.77 4.39 -3.56
N ILE A 115 -11.78 4.00 -4.36
CA ILE A 115 -10.38 3.89 -3.95
C ILE A 115 -9.46 4.49 -5.01
N ALA A 116 -8.29 4.95 -4.59
CA ALA A 116 -7.38 5.71 -5.45
C ALA A 116 -6.98 4.97 -6.74
N TYR A 117 -6.86 3.64 -6.69
CA TYR A 117 -6.41 2.86 -7.84
C TYR A 117 -7.52 2.35 -8.77
N ASN A 118 -8.79 2.57 -8.42
CA ASN A 118 -9.98 2.35 -9.26
C ASN A 118 -10.90 3.60 -9.27
N PRO A 119 -10.40 4.77 -9.69
CA PRO A 119 -11.06 6.06 -9.51
C PRO A 119 -12.41 6.24 -10.24
N PRO A 120 -12.72 5.62 -11.40
CA PRO A 120 -14.07 5.71 -11.97
C PRO A 120 -15.09 4.77 -11.30
N TRP A 121 -14.65 3.86 -10.42
CA TRP A 121 -15.48 2.81 -9.84
C TRP A 121 -15.74 3.08 -8.35
N SER A 122 -16.93 2.73 -7.89
CA SER A 122 -17.35 2.82 -6.49
C SER A 122 -17.17 1.50 -5.75
N PHE A 123 -16.31 0.62 -6.26
CA PHE A 123 -16.01 -0.67 -5.66
C PHE A 123 -14.58 -1.16 -5.98
N TYR A 124 -14.11 -2.11 -5.18
CA TYR A 124 -12.88 -2.85 -5.39
C TYR A 124 -13.06 -4.32 -4.98
N LEU A 125 -12.14 -5.20 -5.35
CA LEU A 125 -12.11 -6.57 -4.81
C LEU A 125 -11.36 -6.58 -3.49
N ASP A 126 -11.86 -7.32 -2.50
CA ASP A 126 -11.13 -7.57 -1.26
C ASP A 126 -9.79 -8.24 -1.59
N PRO A 127 -8.64 -7.59 -1.29
CA PRO A 127 -7.32 -8.10 -1.66
C PRO A 127 -7.01 -9.52 -1.16
N ASP A 128 -7.59 -9.92 -0.03
CA ASP A 128 -7.38 -11.24 0.56
C ASP A 128 -8.31 -12.32 -0.04
N SER A 129 -9.29 -11.94 -0.85
CA SER A 129 -10.24 -12.84 -1.52
C SER A 129 -9.88 -13.15 -2.98
N VAL A 130 -8.92 -12.43 -3.55
CA VAL A 130 -8.62 -12.51 -4.98
C VAL A 130 -8.03 -13.88 -5.31
N THR A 131 -8.67 -14.59 -6.23
CA THR A 131 -8.23 -15.89 -6.72
C THR A 131 -8.38 -15.98 -8.25
N PHE A 132 -7.88 -17.09 -8.81
CA PHE A 132 -7.85 -17.32 -10.25
C PHE A 132 -8.66 -18.55 -10.63
N PHE A 133 -9.34 -18.52 -11.78
CA PHE A 133 -10.16 -19.63 -12.26
C PHE A 133 -10.08 -19.82 -13.78
N THR A 134 -10.37 -21.03 -14.26
CA THR A 134 -10.39 -21.39 -15.69
C THR A 134 -11.80 -21.45 -16.29
N ALA A 135 -12.84 -21.69 -15.49
CA ALA A 135 -14.24 -21.65 -15.89
C ALA A 135 -15.13 -21.21 -14.72
N ALA A 136 -15.98 -20.18 -14.91
CA ALA A 136 -16.84 -19.65 -13.86
C ALA A 136 -18.13 -20.46 -13.67
N PRO A 137 -18.65 -20.56 -12.43
CA PRO A 137 -20.08 -20.71 -12.20
C PRO A 137 -20.80 -19.42 -12.65
N SER A 138 -21.87 -19.53 -13.42
CA SER A 138 -22.48 -18.40 -14.16
C SER A 138 -23.15 -17.29 -13.32
N ALA A 139 -23.14 -17.37 -11.99
CA ALA A 139 -23.91 -16.46 -11.13
C ALA A 139 -23.16 -15.16 -10.75
N CYS A 140 -21.84 -15.09 -10.93
CA CYS A 140 -21.01 -13.93 -10.55
C CYS A 140 -20.36 -13.22 -11.75
N ASP A 141 -20.65 -13.64 -12.98
CA ASP A 141 -20.05 -13.09 -14.19
C ASP A 141 -20.77 -11.81 -14.63
N ALA A 142 -20.05 -10.69 -14.65
CA ALA A 142 -20.56 -9.40 -15.07
C ALA A 142 -19.41 -8.46 -15.51
N SER A 143 -19.72 -7.51 -16.39
CA SER A 143 -18.78 -6.44 -16.75
C SER A 143 -18.61 -5.45 -15.60
N ILE A 144 -17.49 -4.72 -15.59
CA ILE A 144 -17.17 -3.74 -14.54
C ILE A 144 -18.28 -2.68 -14.44
N LYS A 145 -18.69 -2.11 -15.57
CA LYS A 145 -19.79 -1.14 -15.62
C LYS A 145 -21.11 -1.73 -15.13
N PHE A 146 -21.42 -2.99 -15.43
CA PHE A 146 -22.65 -3.61 -14.95
C PHE A 146 -22.66 -3.75 -13.42
N VAL A 147 -21.53 -4.11 -12.80
CA VAL A 147 -21.40 -4.18 -11.34
C VAL A 147 -21.49 -2.80 -10.67
N GLU A 148 -20.96 -1.76 -11.32
CA GLU A 148 -21.10 -0.37 -10.87
C GLU A 148 -22.57 0.08 -10.91
N ASP A 149 -23.25 -0.16 -12.04
CA ASP A 149 -24.62 0.32 -12.26
C ASP A 149 -25.68 -0.48 -11.47
N ASN A 150 -25.37 -1.72 -11.06
CA ASN A 150 -26.32 -2.64 -10.40
C ASN A 150 -25.86 -3.03 -8.98
N ALA A 151 -25.59 -2.03 -8.13
CA ALA A 151 -25.05 -2.27 -6.79
C ALA A 151 -25.93 -3.14 -5.87
N TYR A 152 -27.24 -3.20 -6.12
CA TYR A 152 -28.17 -4.05 -5.38
C TYR A 152 -27.94 -5.55 -5.63
N ASP A 153 -27.67 -5.93 -6.88
CA ASP A 153 -27.43 -7.33 -7.28
C ASP A 153 -26.02 -7.79 -6.90
N PHE A 154 -25.12 -6.84 -6.65
CA PHE A 154 -23.72 -7.06 -6.29
C PHE A 154 -23.36 -6.38 -4.95
N PRO A 155 -23.99 -6.77 -3.83
CA PRO A 155 -23.74 -6.12 -2.54
C PRO A 155 -22.29 -6.33 -2.05
N GLU A 156 -21.90 -5.61 -0.99
CA GLU A 156 -20.63 -5.88 -0.30
C GLU A 156 -20.56 -7.34 0.16
N GLY A 157 -19.42 -8.00 -0.09
CA GLY A 157 -19.19 -9.42 0.17
C GLY A 157 -19.69 -10.36 -0.94
N ALA A 158 -20.41 -9.87 -1.96
CA ALA A 158 -20.81 -10.71 -3.08
C ALA A 158 -19.61 -11.16 -3.91
N PRO A 159 -19.60 -12.41 -4.42
CA PRO A 159 -18.57 -12.86 -5.34
C PRO A 159 -18.74 -12.18 -6.71
N TRP A 160 -17.62 -11.82 -7.33
CA TRP A 160 -17.55 -11.32 -8.71
C TRP A 160 -16.48 -12.08 -9.48
N CYS A 161 -16.84 -12.62 -10.64
CA CYS A 161 -16.00 -13.51 -11.43
C CYS A 161 -16.09 -13.17 -12.94
N PRO A 162 -15.54 -12.02 -13.38
CA PRO A 162 -15.60 -11.61 -14.78
C PRO A 162 -14.88 -12.62 -15.68
N SER A 163 -15.64 -13.48 -16.37
CA SER A 163 -15.11 -14.56 -17.21
C SER A 163 -14.48 -14.07 -18.50
N GLN A 164 -14.66 -12.77 -18.82
CA GLN A 164 -14.01 -12.09 -19.92
C GLN A 164 -12.84 -11.22 -19.46
N SER A 165 -12.34 -11.44 -18.24
CA SER A 165 -11.19 -10.72 -17.70
C SER A 165 -9.89 -11.16 -18.39
N VAL A 166 -9.04 -10.18 -18.71
CA VAL A 166 -7.71 -10.36 -19.28
C VAL A 166 -6.73 -9.52 -18.48
N LEU A 167 -5.79 -10.18 -17.80
CA LEU A 167 -4.65 -9.53 -17.15
C LEU A 167 -3.78 -8.84 -18.21
N VAL A 168 -3.36 -7.60 -17.92
CA VAL A 168 -2.62 -6.78 -18.90
C VAL A 168 -1.23 -6.39 -18.43
N GLU A 169 -1.09 -5.95 -17.17
CA GLU A 169 0.22 -5.53 -16.63
C GLU A 169 0.21 -5.44 -15.08
N GLU A 170 1.39 -5.52 -14.47
CA GLU A 170 1.63 -5.05 -13.11
C GLU A 170 1.76 -3.52 -13.11
N VAL A 171 1.05 -2.83 -12.23
CA VAL A 171 1.03 -1.36 -12.13
C VAL A 171 1.59 -0.88 -10.80
N ASN A 172 2.07 0.37 -10.75
CA ASN A 172 2.53 0.99 -9.51
C ASN A 172 1.64 2.21 -9.18
N PRO A 173 0.76 2.18 -8.17
CA PRO A 173 -0.08 3.31 -7.83
C PRO A 173 0.65 4.44 -7.08
N LYS A 174 1.92 4.25 -6.70
CA LYS A 174 2.81 5.36 -6.31
C LYS A 174 3.46 6.03 -7.51
N GLN A 175 3.23 5.53 -8.72
CA GLN A 175 3.69 6.17 -9.94
C GLN A 175 3.01 7.52 -10.09
N GLN A 176 3.81 8.52 -10.42
CA GLN A 176 3.34 9.82 -10.85
C GLN A 176 3.35 9.88 -12.37
N CYS A 177 2.51 10.72 -12.92
CA CYS A 177 2.58 11.12 -14.30
C CYS A 177 3.71 12.14 -14.52
N GLN A 178 3.99 12.47 -15.78
CA GLN A 178 5.08 13.37 -16.17
C GLN A 178 5.07 14.72 -15.44
N ASP A 179 3.90 15.22 -15.05
CA ASP A 179 3.71 16.50 -14.36
C ASP A 179 3.68 16.38 -12.82
N GLY A 180 4.02 15.21 -12.26
CA GLY A 180 3.99 14.95 -10.83
C GLY A 180 2.61 14.60 -10.28
N THR A 181 1.57 14.55 -11.12
CA THR A 181 0.23 14.12 -10.69
C THR A 181 0.29 12.68 -10.20
N LEU A 182 -0.22 12.43 -8.99
CA LEU A 182 -0.31 11.07 -8.44
C LEU A 182 -1.27 10.21 -9.26
N TYR A 183 -0.94 8.94 -9.44
CA TYR A 183 -1.86 7.98 -10.05
C TYR A 183 -3.24 8.03 -9.40
N GLY A 184 -4.28 8.05 -10.23
CA GLY A 184 -5.66 8.17 -9.78
C GLY A 184 -6.11 9.61 -9.47
N SER A 185 -5.29 10.62 -9.74
CA SER A 185 -5.60 12.03 -9.48
C SER A 185 -5.69 12.85 -10.77
N CYS A 186 -6.45 13.94 -10.72
CA CYS A 186 -6.51 14.94 -11.78
C CYS A 186 -5.29 15.85 -11.75
N SER A 187 -4.74 16.12 -12.93
CA SER A 187 -3.69 17.11 -13.13
C SER A 187 -4.25 18.52 -12.93
N TYR A 188 -3.36 19.45 -12.56
CA TYR A 188 -3.63 20.88 -12.68
C TYR A 188 -3.93 21.30 -14.13
N SER A 189 -3.33 20.61 -15.10
CA SER A 189 -3.57 20.82 -16.53
C SER A 189 -4.81 20.06 -16.97
N LYS A 190 -5.99 20.66 -16.76
CA LYS A 190 -7.27 20.08 -17.19
C LYS A 190 -7.29 19.84 -18.71
N PRO A 191 -7.93 18.75 -19.19
CA PRO A 191 -8.71 17.75 -18.45
C PRO A 191 -7.92 16.51 -18.05
N ALA A 192 -6.59 16.62 -17.91
CA ALA A 192 -5.76 15.44 -17.78
C ALA A 192 -5.95 14.72 -16.44
N PHE A 193 -6.00 13.39 -16.54
CA PHE A 193 -6.10 12.46 -15.44
C PHE A 193 -4.90 11.52 -15.44
N CYS A 194 -4.27 11.33 -14.29
CA CYS A 194 -3.12 10.45 -14.21
C CYS A 194 -3.54 8.99 -14.06
N GLN A 195 -3.30 8.21 -15.09
CA GLN A 195 -3.56 6.78 -15.10
C GLN A 195 -2.40 6.04 -15.76
N PHE A 196 -1.85 5.04 -15.08
CA PHE A 196 -0.76 4.19 -15.57
C PHE A 196 0.50 4.99 -15.95
N GLY A 197 0.81 6.03 -15.15
CA GLY A 197 1.92 6.96 -15.40
C GLY A 197 1.74 7.86 -16.62
N LYS A 198 0.56 7.88 -17.24
CA LYS A 198 0.22 8.71 -18.40
C LYS A 198 -0.91 9.67 -18.05
N LEU A 199 -0.81 10.88 -18.58
CA LEU A 199 -1.89 11.86 -18.54
C LEU A 199 -2.87 11.54 -19.67
N LEU A 200 -4.06 11.09 -19.31
CA LEU A 200 -5.15 10.77 -20.23
C LEU A 200 -6.23 11.86 -20.17
N PRO A 201 -6.86 12.24 -21.29
CA PRO A 201 -7.96 13.19 -21.28
C PRO A 201 -9.19 12.57 -20.61
N ALA A 202 -9.69 13.18 -19.53
CA ALA A 202 -10.86 12.70 -18.80
C ALA A 202 -11.69 13.85 -18.24
N CYS A 203 -12.22 14.72 -19.12
CA CYS A 203 -12.96 15.91 -18.70
C CYS A 203 -14.23 15.61 -17.90
N SER A 204 -14.83 14.43 -18.07
CA SER A 204 -15.99 14.02 -17.27
C SER A 204 -15.63 13.81 -15.79
N LEU A 205 -14.36 13.51 -15.50
CA LEU A 205 -13.83 13.31 -14.16
C LEU A 205 -13.11 14.56 -13.64
N CYS A 206 -12.24 15.16 -14.46
CA CYS A 206 -11.36 16.26 -14.05
C CYS A 206 -11.86 17.66 -14.41
N GLY A 207 -12.97 17.74 -15.15
CA GLY A 207 -13.54 18.99 -15.64
C GLY A 207 -12.71 19.65 -16.72
N CYS A 208 -13.21 20.79 -17.20
CA CYS A 208 -12.56 21.62 -18.21
C CYS A 208 -12.08 22.97 -17.66
N PRO A 209 -11.13 23.63 -18.35
CA PRO A 209 -10.85 25.05 -18.13
C PRO A 209 -12.10 25.91 -18.39
N PRO A 210 -12.18 27.13 -17.82
CA PRO A 210 -13.30 28.03 -18.07
C PRO A 210 -13.53 28.29 -19.56
N GLY A 211 -14.78 28.20 -20.00
CA GLY A 211 -15.18 28.44 -21.39
C GLY A 211 -15.16 27.21 -22.32
N PHE A 212 -14.73 26.05 -21.83
CA PHE A 212 -14.71 24.81 -22.60
C PHE A 212 -15.74 23.80 -22.07
N LEU A 213 -16.32 23.02 -22.98
CA LEU A 213 -17.23 21.92 -22.67
C LEU A 213 -16.53 20.57 -22.81
N CYS A 214 -16.99 19.59 -22.02
CA CYS A 214 -16.45 18.24 -22.06
C CYS A 214 -16.99 17.47 -23.27
N GLY A 215 -16.10 17.01 -24.13
CA GLY A 215 -16.40 16.13 -25.25
C GLY A 215 -16.57 14.67 -24.83
N SER A 216 -17.22 13.89 -25.69
CA SER A 216 -17.41 12.44 -25.51
C SER A 216 -16.10 11.65 -25.57
N ASP A 217 -15.04 12.25 -26.08
CA ASP A 217 -13.68 11.72 -26.17
C ASP A 217 -12.82 12.05 -24.93
N GLY A 218 -13.41 12.69 -23.91
CA GLY A 218 -12.71 13.11 -22.70
C GLY A 218 -11.91 14.41 -22.85
N ASN A 219 -11.89 15.02 -24.04
CA ASN A 219 -11.21 16.29 -24.31
C ASN A 219 -12.11 17.50 -24.07
N CYS A 220 -11.51 18.65 -23.79
CA CYS A 220 -12.21 19.93 -23.68
C CYS A 220 -12.21 20.65 -25.03
N ARG A 221 -13.38 21.18 -25.43
CA ARG A 221 -13.59 21.88 -26.71
C ARG A 221 -14.54 23.06 -26.57
#